data_AF-A0A7C8Z7X3-F1
#
_entry.id   AF-A0A7C8Z7X3-F1
#
_cell.length_a   1.000
_cell.length_b   1.000
_cell.length_c   1.000
_cell.angle_alpha   90.00
_cell.angle_beta   90.00
_cell.angle_gamma   90.00
#
_symmetry.space_group_name_H-M   'P 1'
#
loop_
_entity.id
_entity.type
_entity.pdbx_description
1 polymer ?
#
loop_
_entity_poly.entity_id
_entity_poly.type
_entity_poly.pdbx_seq_one_letter_code
_entity_poly.pdbx_strand_id
1 'polypeptide(L)'
;EYMAGGRITGLAPIMLISSLMGMHEIVDEKPFQVIKQSPKAIRACELFCRLTNDIYSHEAEKARGDSASAVECYMKDYGISREETVEIFQKKLEDVWKDINE
;
A
#
# COMPACT_ATOMS: atom_id res chain seq x y z
N GLU A 1 -3.84 -14.01 0.25
CA GLU A 1 -3.99 -13.70 -1.19
C GLU A 1 -4.25 -12.22 -1.48
N TYR A 2 -5.16 -11.57 -0.74
CA TYR A 2 -5.53 -10.15 -0.91
C TYR A 2 -4.34 -9.21 -1.16
N MET A 3 -3.30 -9.25 -0.32
CA MET A 3 -2.17 -8.33 -0.40
C MET A 3 -1.34 -8.43 -1.70
N ALA A 4 -1.41 -9.56 -2.42
CA ALA A 4 -0.70 -9.71 -3.68
C ALA A 4 -1.26 -8.76 -4.76
N GLY A 5 -2.60 -8.61 -4.80
CA GLY A 5 -3.29 -7.68 -5.69
C GLY A 5 -3.48 -6.29 -5.06
N GLY A 6 -3.85 -6.24 -3.77
CA GLY A 6 -4.18 -5.02 -3.05
C GLY A 6 -3.07 -3.96 -3.04
N ARG A 7 -1.80 -4.39 -3.01
CA ARG A 7 -0.67 -3.45 -3.10
C ARG A 7 -0.59 -2.74 -4.46
N ILE A 8 -0.96 -3.43 -5.54
CA ILE A 8 -0.91 -2.90 -6.91
C ILE A 8 -2.12 -1.99 -7.14
N THR A 9 -3.30 -2.38 -6.65
CA THR A 9 -4.53 -1.59 -6.75
C THR A 9 -4.54 -0.39 -5.79
N GLY A 10 -3.56 -0.27 -4.90
CA GLY A 10 -3.41 0.83 -3.94
C GLY A 10 -2.99 2.17 -4.53
N LEU A 11 -2.97 2.31 -5.86
CA LEU A 11 -2.71 3.54 -6.64
C LEU A 11 -1.33 4.18 -6.51
N ALA A 12 -0.44 3.73 -5.62
CA ALA A 12 0.87 4.36 -5.43
C ALA A 12 1.71 4.52 -6.72
N PRO A 13 1.85 3.51 -7.60
CA PRO A 13 2.65 3.66 -8.82
C PRO A 13 1.99 4.62 -9.82
N ILE A 14 0.66 4.58 -9.94
CA ILE A 14 -0.11 5.45 -10.84
C ILE A 14 0.00 6.91 -10.38
N MET A 15 -0.11 7.16 -9.08
CA MET A 15 0.05 8.51 -8.53
C MET A 15 1.45 9.05 -8.82
N LEU A 16 2.50 8.27 -8.59
CA LEU A 16 3.87 8.69 -8.84
C LEU A 16 4.12 8.99 -10.32
N ILE A 17 3.68 8.11 -11.23
CA ILE A 17 3.76 8.33 -12.67
C ILE A 17 3.02 9.62 -13.05
N SER A 18 1.79 9.80 -12.55
CA SER A 18 0.98 10.99 -12.85
C SER A 18 1.63 12.28 -12.37
N SER A 19 2.23 12.26 -11.18
CA SER A 19 2.98 13.40 -10.64
C SER A 19 4.19 13.75 -11.51
N LEU A 20 4.96 12.75 -11.95
CA LEU A 20 6.14 12.97 -12.80
C LEU A 20 5.79 13.48 -14.19
N MET A 21 4.68 13.03 -14.78
CA MET A 21 4.23 13.55 -16.08
C MET A 21 3.91 15.05 -16.04
N GLY A 22 3.58 15.60 -14.87
CA GLY A 22 3.31 17.02 -14.68
C GLY A 22 4.58 17.89 -14.57
N MET A 23 5.77 17.30 -14.50
CA MET A 23 7.03 18.01 -14.30
C MET A 23 7.71 18.26 -15.65
N HIS A 24 7.83 19.54 -16.04
CA HIS A 24 8.43 19.95 -17.32
C HIS A 24 9.92 19.55 -17.49
N GLU A 25 10.61 19.27 -16.39
CA GLU A 25 12.01 18.83 -16.35
C GLU A 25 12.17 17.35 -16.69
N ILE A 26 11.11 16.54 -16.52
CA ILE A 26 11.12 15.12 -16.85
C ILE A 26 10.69 14.98 -18.32
N VAL A 27 11.68 14.90 -19.21
CA VAL A 27 11.45 14.77 -20.67
C VAL A 27 11.73 13.36 -21.20
N ASP A 28 12.42 12.52 -20.40
CA ASP A 28 12.84 11.16 -20.75
C ASP A 28 11.86 10.12 -20.16
N GLU A 29 11.72 8.97 -20.82
CA GLU A 29 10.95 7.82 -20.35
C GLU A 29 11.64 7.02 -19.22
N LYS A 30 12.97 7.18 -19.06
CA LYS A 30 13.76 6.39 -18.08
C LYS A 30 13.18 6.37 -16.67
N PRO A 31 12.76 7.50 -16.05
CA PRO A 31 12.18 7.49 -14.71
C PRO A 31 10.92 6.61 -14.61
N PHE A 32 10.09 6.60 -15.64
CA PHE A 32 8.87 5.79 -15.69
C PHE A 32 9.18 4.30 -15.81
N GLN A 33 10.21 3.93 -16.59
CA GLN A 33 10.65 2.53 -16.68
C GLN A 33 11.20 2.01 -15.34
N VAL A 34 11.94 2.85 -14.61
CA VAL A 34 12.41 2.50 -13.25
C VAL A 34 11.22 2.25 -12.32
N ILE A 35 10.20 3.11 -12.34
CA ILE A 35 8.99 2.91 -11.52
C ILE A 35 8.28 1.60 -11.90
N LYS A 36 8.18 1.29 -13.20
CA LYS A 36 7.54 0.07 -13.70
C LYS A 36 8.26 -1.20 -13.27
N GLN A 37 9.58 -1.14 -13.06
CA GLN A 37 10.36 -2.24 -12.48
C GLN A 37 10.06 -2.45 -10.99
N SER A 38 9.28 -1.56 -10.37
CA SER A 38 8.83 -1.60 -8.97
C SER A 38 10.00 -1.90 -8.03
N PRO A 39 11.00 -1.01 -7.93
CA PRO A 39 12.16 -1.18 -7.05
C PRO A 39 11.74 -1.21 -5.57
N LYS A 40 12.67 -1.54 -4.68
CA LYS A 40 12.41 -1.73 -3.23
C LYS A 40 11.56 -0.59 -2.64
N ALA A 41 11.98 0.66 -2.84
CA ALA A 41 11.26 1.83 -2.34
C ALA A 41 9.82 1.95 -2.89
N ILE A 42 9.60 1.64 -4.18
CA ILE A 42 8.24 1.70 -4.78
C ILE A 42 7.35 0.60 -4.21
N ARG A 43 7.85 -0.63 -4.06
CA ARG A 43 7.10 -1.72 -3.40
C ARG A 43 6.79 -1.39 -1.94
N ALA A 44 7.72 -0.75 -1.25
CA ALA A 44 7.52 -0.28 0.11
C ALA A 44 6.41 0.78 0.15
N CYS A 45 6.43 1.78 -0.74
CA CYS A 45 5.35 2.76 -0.89
C CYS A 45 3.99 2.11 -1.19
N GLU A 46 3.91 1.18 -2.15
CA GLU A 46 2.68 0.43 -2.47
C GLU A 46 2.10 -0.25 -1.23
N LEU A 47 2.94 -0.94 -0.46
CA LEU A 47 2.55 -1.64 0.75
C LEU A 47 2.13 -0.65 1.85
N PHE A 48 2.89 0.43 2.03
CA PHE A 48 2.60 1.47 2.99
C PHE A 48 1.22 2.10 2.73
N CYS A 49 1.00 2.57 1.50
CA CYS A 49 -0.27 3.15 1.08
C CYS A 49 -1.44 2.18 1.29
N ARG A 50 -1.26 0.89 0.94
CA ARG A 50 -2.33 -0.09 1.05
C ARG A 50 -2.71 -0.43 2.49
N LEU A 51 -1.73 -0.75 3.32
CA LEU A 51 -2.00 -1.08 4.73
C LEU A 51 -2.58 0.12 5.47
N THR A 52 -2.03 1.31 5.25
CA THR A 52 -2.53 2.54 5.87
C THR A 52 -3.96 2.82 5.46
N ASN A 53 -4.29 2.71 4.16
CA ASN A 53 -5.65 2.89 3.66
C ASN A 53 -6.61 1.89 4.34
N ASP A 54 -6.30 0.60 4.30
CA ASP A 54 -7.15 -0.46 4.84
C ASP A 54 -7.35 -0.35 6.36
N ILE A 55 -6.34 0.10 7.12
CA ILE A 55 -6.48 0.35 8.57
C ILE A 55 -7.52 1.44 8.85
N TYR A 56 -7.39 2.58 8.16
CA TYR A 56 -8.22 3.75 8.42
C TYR A 56 -9.62 3.65 7.83
N SER A 57 -9.77 2.98 6.68
CA SER A 57 -11.07 2.79 6.03
C SER A 57 -11.86 1.64 6.65
N HIS A 58 -11.20 0.65 7.27
CA HIS A 58 -11.77 -0.63 7.70
C HIS A 58 -13.23 -0.59 8.15
N GLU A 59 -13.55 0.19 9.19
CA GLU A 59 -14.88 0.22 9.79
C GLU A 59 -15.95 0.76 8.83
N ALA A 60 -15.59 1.80 8.07
CA ALA A 60 -16.49 2.38 7.08
C ALA A 60 -16.71 1.42 5.91
N GLU A 61 -15.68 0.69 5.48
CA GLU A 61 -15.78 -0.30 4.40
C GLU A 61 -16.62 -1.51 4.83
N LYS A 62 -16.39 -1.98 6.06
CA LYS A 62 -17.18 -3.05 6.67
C LYS A 62 -18.65 -2.67 6.80
N ALA A 63 -18.95 -1.45 7.25
CA ALA A 63 -20.32 -0.97 7.40
C ALA A 63 -21.09 -0.87 6.07
N ARG A 64 -20.41 -0.59 4.95
CA ARG A 64 -21.02 -0.58 3.61
C ARG A 64 -21.10 -1.97 2.95
N GLY A 65 -20.69 -3.03 3.65
CA GLY A 65 -20.69 -4.41 3.16
C GLY A 65 -19.46 -4.80 2.34
N ASP A 66 -18.44 -3.94 2.30
CA ASP A 66 -17.16 -4.22 1.64
C ASP A 66 -16.23 -4.89 2.65
N SER A 67 -16.05 -6.19 2.49
CA SER A 67 -15.29 -7.03 3.42
C SER A 67 -13.85 -7.29 2.97
N ALA A 68 -13.46 -6.83 1.77
CA ALA A 68 -12.14 -7.07 1.23
C ALA A 68 -11.16 -6.00 1.71
N SER A 69 -10.49 -6.26 2.83
CA SER A 69 -9.38 -5.44 3.32
C SER A 69 -8.24 -6.30 3.88
N ALA A 70 -7.04 -5.75 3.97
CA ALA A 70 -5.91 -6.40 4.60
C ALA A 70 -6.20 -6.76 6.05
N VAL A 71 -6.90 -5.87 6.77
CA VAL A 71 -7.26 -6.05 8.18
C VAL A 71 -8.22 -7.22 8.32
N GLU A 72 -9.33 -7.23 7.56
CA GLU A 72 -10.34 -8.30 7.64
C GLU A 72 -9.75 -9.64 7.20
N CYS A 73 -8.95 -9.66 6.12
CA CYS A 73 -8.29 -10.87 5.64
C CYS A 73 -7.33 -11.44 6.71
N TYR A 74 -6.52 -10.59 7.35
CA TYR A 74 -5.56 -11.03 8.36
C TYR A 74 -6.25 -11.50 9.65
N MET A 75 -7.29 -10.80 10.10
CA MET A 75 -8.13 -11.25 11.20
C MET A 75 -8.73 -12.63 10.93
N LYS A 76 -9.23 -12.87 9.70
CA LYS A 76 -9.82 -14.15 9.31
C LYS A 76 -8.78 -15.27 9.18
N ASP A 77 -7.62 -14.98 8.61
CA ASP A 77 -6.55 -15.97 8.40
C ASP A 77 -5.93 -16.43 9.73
N TYR A 78 -5.85 -15.55 10.73
CA TYR A 78 -5.16 -15.82 12.01
C TYR A 78 -6.09 -15.91 13.22
N GLY A 79 -7.38 -15.59 13.08
CA GLY A 79 -8.36 -15.66 14.17
C GLY A 79 -8.13 -14.64 15.29
N ILE A 80 -7.46 -13.54 15.00
CA ILE A 80 -7.10 -12.50 15.99
C ILE A 80 -8.02 -11.28 15.91
N SER A 81 -7.97 -10.45 16.95
CA SER A 81 -8.75 -9.21 17.01
C SER A 81 -8.27 -8.17 15.99
N ARG A 82 -9.12 -7.16 15.75
CA ARG A 82 -8.76 -6.02 14.91
C ARG A 82 -7.60 -5.26 15.52
N GLU A 83 -7.64 -5.05 16.82
CA GLU A 83 -6.65 -4.30 17.59
C GLU A 83 -5.26 -4.95 17.45
N GLU A 84 -5.17 -6.27 17.64
CA GLU A 84 -3.93 -7.03 17.43
C GLU A 84 -3.45 -6.95 15.98
N THR A 85 -4.37 -7.06 15.01
CA THR A 85 -4.04 -6.94 13.58
C THR A 85 -3.46 -5.55 13.24
N VAL A 86 -4.09 -4.48 13.75
CA VAL A 86 -3.65 -3.10 13.53
C VAL A 86 -2.28 -2.87 14.18
N GLU A 87 -2.04 -3.39 15.38
CA GLU A 87 -0.73 -3.27 16.05
C GLU A 87 0.39 -3.95 15.22
N ILE A 88 0.12 -5.16 14.71
CA ILE A 88 1.06 -5.88 13.83
C ILE A 88 1.34 -5.06 12.57
N PHE A 89 0.30 -4.50 11.94
CA PHE A 89 0.47 -3.71 10.73
C PHE A 89 1.20 -2.39 10.99
N GLN A 90 0.97 -1.73 12.12
CA GLN A 90 1.69 -0.51 12.50
C GLN A 90 3.19 -0.78 12.66
N LYS A 91 3.58 -1.85 13.36
CA LYS A 91 5.00 -2.26 13.46
C LYS A 91 5.59 -2.55 12.08
N LYS A 92 4.84 -3.23 11.22
CA LYS A 92 5.27 -3.49 9.84
C LYS A 92 5.43 -2.20 9.03
N LEU A 93 4.55 -1.21 9.23
CA LEU A 93 4.63 0.09 8.56
C LEU A 93 5.88 0.87 8.96
N GLU A 94 6.38 0.73 10.19
CA GLU A 94 7.64 1.35 10.63
C GLU A 94 8.84 0.80 9.84
N ASP A 95 8.89 -0.51 9.61
CA ASP A 95 9.97 -1.12 8.82
C ASP A 95 9.86 -0.77 7.34
N VAL A 96 8.63 -0.79 6.80
CA VAL A 96 8.35 -0.35 5.43
C VAL A 96 8.74 1.12 5.24
N TRP A 97 8.56 1.97 6.26
CA TRP A 97 8.97 3.36 6.20
C TRP A 97 10.49 3.52 6.10
N LYS A 98 11.27 2.66 6.77
CA LYS A 98 12.73 2.64 6.61
C LYS A 98 13.11 2.27 5.18
N ASP A 99 12.47 1.25 4.60
CA ASP A 99 12.70 0.82 3.21
C ASP A 99 12.40 1.90 2.15
N ILE A 100 11.55 2.89 2.48
CA ILE A 100 11.27 4.05 1.62
C ILE A 100 12.40 5.09 1.69
N ASN A 101 13.06 5.22 2.84
CA ASN A 101 14.04 6.27 3.13
C ASN A 101 15.50 5.82 3.02
N GLU A 102 15.77 4.52 2.93
CA GLU A 102 17.08 3.95 2.58
C GLU A 102 17.43 4.15 1.10
#